data_AF-A0A974X5I5-F1
#
_entry.id   AF-A0A974X5I5-F1
#
_cell.length_a   1.000
_cell.length_b   1.000
_cell.length_c   1.000
_cell.angle_alpha   90.00
_cell.angle_beta   90.00
_cell.angle_gamma   90.00
#
_symmetry.space_group_name_H-M   'P 1'
#
loop_
_entity.id
_entity.type
_entity.pdbx_description
1 polymer ?
#
loop_
_entity_poly.entity_id
_entity_poly.type
_entity_poly.pdbx_seq_one_letter_code
_entity_poly.pdbx_strand_id
1 'polypeptide(L)'
;MQTTQHDVSAVIDVLVSTLGIEDQAQSLDASTPLFGELPELDSLGVVELAAALEERFDIEVADDDVTGDVFQTVGSLAGFVAQKRTER
;
A
#
# COMPACT_ATOMS: atom_id res chain seq x y z
N MET A 1 -7.82 6.68 -17.86
CA MET A 1 -7.31 5.39 -17.34
C MET A 1 -5.90 5.56 -16.78
N GLN A 2 -5.61 6.65 -16.03
CA GLN A 2 -4.24 6.94 -15.55
C GLN A 2 -4.14 7.00 -14.02
N THR A 3 -5.27 7.12 -13.33
CA THR A 3 -5.39 7.21 -11.87
C THR A 3 -4.70 6.04 -11.17
N THR A 4 -5.15 4.80 -11.43
CA THR A 4 -4.68 3.58 -10.75
C THR A 4 -3.16 3.38 -10.81
N GLN A 5 -2.52 3.75 -11.92
CA GLN A 5 -1.07 3.57 -12.07
C GLN A 5 -0.26 4.60 -11.28
N HIS A 6 -0.81 5.80 -11.07
CA HIS A 6 -0.21 6.83 -10.22
C HIS A 6 -0.42 6.52 -8.73
N ASP A 7 -1.59 5.99 -8.34
CA ASP A 7 -1.84 5.53 -6.98
C ASP A 7 -0.93 4.32 -6.61
N VAL A 8 -0.69 3.38 -7.54
CA VAL A 8 0.28 2.28 -7.36
C VAL A 8 1.68 2.80 -7.04
N SER A 9 2.21 3.74 -7.84
CA SER A 9 3.53 4.32 -7.56
C SER A 9 3.59 5.06 -6.22
N ALA A 10 2.52 5.73 -5.83
CA ALA A 10 2.46 6.44 -4.55
C ALA A 10 2.34 5.48 -3.34
N VAL A 11 1.64 4.35 -3.49
CA VAL A 11 1.59 3.29 -2.46
C VAL A 11 2.96 2.62 -2.31
N ILE A 12 3.66 2.38 -3.41
CA ILE A 12 5.05 1.89 -3.40
C ILE A 12 5.97 2.88 -2.67
N ASP A 13 5.89 4.19 -2.98
CA ASP A 13 6.66 5.26 -2.33
C ASP A 13 6.50 5.26 -0.81
N VAL A 14 5.26 5.17 -0.31
CA VAL A 14 4.99 5.05 1.13
C VAL A 14 5.58 3.75 1.69
N LEU A 15 5.30 2.61 1.05
CA LEU A 15 5.75 1.31 1.50
C LEU A 15 7.28 1.20 1.59
N VAL A 16 8.02 1.69 0.60
CA VAL A 16 9.48 1.65 0.63
C VAL A 16 10.06 2.65 1.63
N SER A 17 9.40 3.77 1.88
CA SER A 17 9.78 4.72 2.92
C SER A 17 9.51 4.19 4.33
N THR A 18 8.43 3.44 4.54
CA THR A 18 8.10 2.80 5.82
C THR A 18 9.05 1.63 6.13
N LEU A 19 9.30 0.76 5.14
CA LEU A 19 10.12 -0.45 5.32
C LEU A 19 11.62 -0.22 5.09
N GLY A 20 12.02 0.93 4.55
CA GLY A 20 13.42 1.26 4.26
C GLY A 20 14.01 0.56 3.04
N ILE A 21 13.18 0.17 2.08
CA ILE A 21 13.55 -0.65 0.89
C ILE A 21 13.50 0.13 -0.43
N GLU A 22 13.93 1.40 -0.39
CA GLU A 22 13.90 2.35 -1.53
C GLU A 22 14.53 1.77 -2.82
N ASP A 23 15.56 0.94 -2.71
CA ASP A 23 16.20 0.28 -3.85
C ASP A 23 15.27 -0.69 -4.60
N GLN A 24 14.40 -1.40 -3.86
CA GLN A 24 13.45 -2.37 -4.43
C GLN A 24 12.20 -1.71 -5.01
N ALA A 25 11.92 -0.43 -4.71
CA ALA A 25 10.72 0.30 -5.15
C ALA A 25 10.45 0.17 -6.65
N GLN A 26 11.51 0.28 -7.45
CA GLN A 26 11.47 0.20 -8.91
C GLN A 26 11.23 -1.21 -9.48
N SER A 27 11.30 -2.25 -8.63
CA SER A 27 11.02 -3.65 -8.98
C SER A 27 9.65 -4.12 -8.49
N LEU A 28 8.94 -3.31 -7.69
CA LEU A 28 7.57 -3.58 -7.24
C LEU A 28 6.59 -3.10 -8.32
N ASP A 29 5.57 -3.92 -8.62
CA ASP A 29 4.48 -3.59 -9.54
C ASP A 29 3.11 -3.79 -8.85
N ALA A 30 2.02 -3.32 -9.46
CA ALA A 30 0.66 -3.62 -9.03
C ALA A 30 0.40 -5.14 -8.81
N SER A 31 1.10 -5.99 -9.56
CA SER A 31 1.00 -7.46 -9.47
C SER A 31 1.85 -8.07 -8.34
N THR A 32 2.72 -7.30 -7.68
CA THR A 32 3.59 -7.78 -6.61
C THR A 32 2.78 -8.06 -5.34
N PRO A 33 2.88 -9.27 -4.76
CA PRO A 33 2.30 -9.56 -3.46
C PRO A 33 3.07 -8.85 -2.34
N LEU A 34 2.37 -8.27 -1.37
CA LEU A 34 3.02 -7.61 -0.22
C LEU A 34 3.45 -8.67 0.81
N PHE A 35 2.51 -9.51 1.23
CA PHE A 35 2.79 -10.64 2.11
C PHE A 35 3.60 -11.72 1.39
N GLY A 36 4.81 -11.98 1.89
CA GLY A 36 5.69 -13.07 1.45
C GLY A 36 6.77 -12.68 0.45
N GLU A 37 6.61 -11.57 -0.29
CA GLU A 37 7.70 -10.98 -1.09
C GLU A 37 8.53 -9.98 -0.27
N LEU A 38 7.91 -9.35 0.73
CA LEU A 38 8.53 -8.41 1.66
C LEU A 38 8.68 -9.05 3.05
N PRO A 39 9.90 -9.44 3.47
CA PRO A 39 10.14 -9.94 4.83
C PRO A 39 9.87 -8.88 5.89
N GLU A 40 10.05 -7.60 5.56
CA GLU A 40 9.88 -6.46 6.47
C GLU A 40 8.40 -6.17 6.78
N LEU A 41 7.46 -6.67 5.96
CA LEU A 41 6.02 -6.50 6.13
C LEU A 41 5.44 -7.47 7.18
N ASP A 42 6.06 -7.47 8.36
CA ASP A 42 5.65 -8.20 9.55
C ASP A 42 4.40 -7.57 10.21
N SER A 43 3.88 -8.19 11.26
CA SER A 43 2.69 -7.70 12.01
C SER A 43 2.83 -6.26 12.56
N LEU A 44 4.06 -5.75 12.70
CA LEU A 44 4.31 -4.35 13.08
C LEU A 44 4.38 -3.44 11.83
N GLY A 45 5.08 -3.87 10.78
CA GLY A 45 5.24 -3.10 9.54
C GLY A 45 3.93 -2.85 8.82
N VAL A 46 2.97 -3.79 8.92
CA VAL A 46 1.59 -3.60 8.43
C VAL A 46 0.87 -2.45 9.16
N VAL A 47 1.05 -2.30 10.47
CA VAL A 47 0.43 -1.23 11.27
C VAL A 47 1.08 0.13 10.97
N GLU A 48 2.41 0.18 10.87
CA GLU A 48 3.11 1.41 10.46
C GLU A 48 2.79 1.81 9.01
N LEU A 49 2.62 0.83 8.11
CA LEU A 49 2.18 1.10 6.74
C LEU A 49 0.74 1.61 6.69
N ALA A 50 -0.20 1.00 7.42
CA ALA A 50 -1.58 1.46 7.48
C ALA A 50 -1.66 2.92 7.97
N ALA A 51 -1.01 3.24 9.09
CA ALA A 51 -0.95 4.61 9.63
C ALA A 51 -0.31 5.59 8.64
N ALA A 52 0.81 5.21 8.00
CA ALA A 52 1.45 6.03 6.99
C ALA A 52 0.53 6.28 5.79
N LEU A 53 -0.23 5.28 5.32
CA LEU A 53 -1.20 5.45 4.23
C LEU A 53 -2.34 6.39 4.61
N GLU A 54 -2.87 6.28 5.84
CA GLU A 54 -3.90 7.18 6.37
C GLU A 54 -3.42 8.64 6.38
N GLU A 55 -2.22 8.91 6.92
CA GLU A 55 -1.64 10.25 6.95
C GLU A 55 -1.30 10.79 5.55
N ARG A 56 -0.80 9.94 4.64
CA ARG A 56 -0.25 10.39 3.35
C ARG A 56 -1.33 10.54 2.27
N PHE A 57 -2.38 9.72 2.30
CA PHE A 57 -3.47 9.76 1.32
C PHE A 57 -4.73 10.48 1.82
N ASP A 58 -4.80 10.80 3.11
CA ASP A 58 -6.00 11.32 3.78
C ASP A 58 -7.18 10.36 3.52
N ILE A 59 -7.14 9.22 4.21
CA ILE A 59 -8.11 8.12 4.19
C ILE A 59 -8.28 7.54 5.61
N GLU A 60 -9.13 6.54 5.76
CA GLU A 60 -9.27 5.69 6.96
C GLU A 60 -9.12 4.24 6.52
N VAL A 61 -8.28 3.46 7.21
CA VAL A 61 -8.00 2.05 6.92
C VAL A 61 -8.39 1.21 8.14
N ALA A 62 -9.48 0.44 8.04
CA ALA A 62 -9.94 -0.37 9.16
C ALA A 62 -9.09 -1.63 9.36
N ASP A 63 -9.05 -2.16 10.59
CA ASP A 63 -8.37 -3.42 10.93
C ASP A 63 -8.81 -4.63 10.05
N ASP A 64 -10.07 -4.62 9.62
CA ASP A 64 -10.63 -5.60 8.68
C ASP A 64 -10.13 -5.38 7.24
N ASP A 65 -9.92 -4.12 6.80
CA ASP A 65 -9.30 -3.79 5.51
C ASP A 65 -7.81 -4.21 5.51
N VAL A 66 -7.11 -4.00 6.62
CA VAL A 66 -5.72 -4.42 6.84
C VAL A 66 -5.55 -5.94 6.76
N THR A 67 -6.53 -6.68 7.28
CA THR A 67 -6.51 -8.16 7.33
C THR A 67 -7.09 -8.79 6.04
N GLY A 68 -7.69 -8.00 5.16
CA GLY A 68 -8.38 -8.45 3.96
C GLY A 68 -7.52 -8.57 2.69
N ASP A 69 -8.21 -8.79 1.56
CA ASP A 69 -7.63 -8.90 0.20
C ASP A 69 -6.88 -7.61 -0.26
N VAL A 70 -7.10 -6.49 0.45
CA VAL A 70 -6.51 -5.18 0.16
C VAL A 70 -4.98 -5.20 0.30
N PHE A 71 -4.45 -5.85 1.34
CA PHE A 71 -3.00 -5.98 1.55
C PHE A 71 -2.39 -7.22 0.89
N GLN A 72 -3.12 -7.96 0.04
CA GLN A 72 -2.51 -9.05 -0.73
C GLN A 72 -1.47 -8.56 -1.74
N THR A 73 -1.76 -7.48 -2.47
CA THR A 73 -0.89 -6.94 -3.53
C THR A 73 -0.87 -5.42 -3.53
N VAL A 74 0.19 -4.83 -4.09
CA VAL A 74 0.27 -3.37 -4.31
C VAL A 74 -0.94 -2.86 -5.10
N GLY A 75 -1.41 -3.62 -6.09
CA GLY A 75 -2.55 -3.26 -6.94
C GLY A 75 -3.88 -3.25 -6.21
N SER A 76 -4.12 -4.23 -5.33
CA SER A 76 -5.29 -4.25 -4.43
C SER A 76 -5.29 -3.02 -3.52
N LEU A 77 -4.15 -2.73 -2.88
CA LEU A 77 -3.99 -1.63 -1.95
C LEU A 77 -4.18 -0.26 -2.64
N ALA A 78 -3.55 -0.06 -3.78
CA ALA A 78 -3.71 1.16 -4.59
C ALA A 78 -5.14 1.32 -5.14
N GLY A 79 -5.81 0.23 -5.51
CA GLY A 79 -7.21 0.23 -5.92
C GLY A 79 -8.15 0.69 -4.79
N PHE A 80 -7.91 0.22 -3.57
CA PHE A 80 -8.64 0.64 -2.36
C PHE A 80 -8.39 2.11 -2.03
N VAL A 81 -7.13 2.55 -2.02
CA VAL A 81 -6.77 3.97 -1.82
C VAL A 81 -7.47 4.85 -2.86
N ALA A 82 -7.43 4.49 -4.15
CA ALA A 82 -8.10 5.22 -5.21
C ALA A 82 -9.63 5.28 -5.04
N GLN A 83 -10.26 4.20 -4.56
CA GLN A 83 -11.68 4.15 -4.25
C GLN A 83 -12.03 5.09 -3.10
N LYS A 84 -11.39 4.94 -1.93
CA LYS A 84 -11.63 5.79 -0.74
C LYS A 84 -11.42 7.28 -1.04
N ARG A 85 -10.43 7.64 -1.87
CA ARG A 85 -10.17 9.03 -2.30
C ARG A 85 -11.20 9.57 -3.29
N THR A 86 -11.97 8.70 -3.96
CA THR A 86 -13.05 9.08 -4.88
C THR A 86 -14.41 9.22 -4.16
N GLU A 87 -14.57 8.59 -3.00
CA GLU A 87 -15.78 8.66 -2.18
C GLU A 87 -15.83 9.88 -1.22
N ARG A 88 -14.92 10.83 -1.38
CA ARG A 88 -14.77 12.07 -0.57
C ARG A 88 -15.31 13.32 -1.28
#